data_AF-A0A1C5JSX1-F1
#
_entry.id   AF-A0A1C5JSX1-F1
#
_cell.length_a   1.000
_cell.length_b   1.000
_cell.length_c   1.000
_cell.angle_alpha   90.00
_cell.angle_beta   90.00
_cell.angle_gamma   90.00
#
_symmetry.space_group_name_H-M   'P 1'
#
loop_
_entity.id
_entity.type
_entity.pdbx_description
1 polymer ?
#
loop_
_entity_poly.entity_id
_entity_poly.type
_entity_poly.pdbx_seq_one_letter_code
_entity_poly.pdbx_strand_id
1 'polypeptide(L)'
;MSTLPTLPTCGAPATVRIELYTVDSLDACAYTCTAHTPQATAAIGGAGLAAYPSGLEPGVSRPCGHVHVFPTGALAADPDHPRWCDRDGCRLRGRHRSRARQVDTNRSEASAVEVGLVRALHAGAETMVTLGGEATVLALSIGQARVLRYRLAHLLDLAVASRQR
;
A
#
# COMPACT_ATOMS: atom_id res chain seq x y z
N MET A 1 7.67 18.13 7.29
CA MET A 1 7.74 16.73 6.82
C MET A 1 7.88 15.85 8.04
N SER A 2 6.92 14.97 8.31
CA SER A 2 7.03 14.02 9.42
C SER A 2 8.04 12.94 9.06
N THR A 3 9.07 12.77 9.89
CA THR A 3 10.08 11.71 9.74
C THR A 3 9.71 10.53 10.60
N LEU A 4 10.07 9.32 10.17
CA LEU A 4 9.89 8.12 10.99
C LEU A 4 10.85 8.17 12.19
N PRO A 5 10.36 7.95 13.42
CA PRO A 5 11.21 7.90 14.59
C PRO A 5 12.05 6.61 14.62
N THR A 6 13.20 6.66 15.29
CA THR A 6 13.94 5.45 15.65
C THR A 6 13.16 4.68 16.71
N LEU A 7 12.88 3.41 16.45
CA LEU A 7 12.15 2.54 17.37
C LEU A 7 13.10 1.67 18.20
N PRO A 8 12.72 1.31 19.45
CA PRO A 8 13.47 0.34 20.23
C PRO A 8 13.50 -1.03 19.55
N THR A 9 14.63 -1.73 19.67
CA THR A 9 14.84 -3.05 19.08
C THR A 9 15.45 -4.00 20.11
N CYS A 10 15.12 -5.30 20.03
CA CYS A 10 15.70 -6.32 20.90
C CYS A 10 16.00 -7.65 20.20
N GLY A 11 15.87 -7.70 18.87
CA GLY A 11 16.08 -8.92 18.09
C GLY A 11 14.99 -9.99 18.20
N ALA A 12 14.08 -9.90 19.19
CA ALA A 12 12.94 -10.81 19.30
C ALA A 12 11.94 -10.62 18.15
N PRO A 13 11.15 -11.66 17.80
CA PRO A 13 10.03 -11.52 16.88
C PRO A 13 9.02 -10.49 17.39
N ALA A 14 8.46 -9.70 16.48
CA ALA A 14 7.35 -8.83 16.80
C ALA A 14 6.07 -9.66 17.06
N THR A 15 5.27 -9.19 18.01
CA THR A 15 3.96 -9.76 18.36
C THR A 15 2.83 -8.74 18.16
N VAL A 16 3.19 -7.47 18.00
CA VAL A 16 2.28 -6.35 17.82
C VAL A 16 2.64 -5.65 16.52
N ARG A 17 1.61 -5.34 15.73
CA ARG A 17 1.69 -4.41 14.62
C ARG A 17 1.17 -3.06 15.11
N ILE A 18 1.82 -1.97 14.80
CA ILE A 18 1.34 -0.62 15.08
C ILE A 18 1.10 0.04 13.74
N GLU A 19 -0.12 0.47 13.48
CA GLU A 19 -0.48 1.22 12.27
C GLU A 19 -0.15 2.70 12.47
N LEU A 20 0.53 3.32 11.51
CA LEU A 20 0.99 4.71 11.56
C LEU A 20 0.20 5.54 10.55
N TYR A 21 -0.44 6.61 11.01
CA TYR A 21 -1.24 7.51 10.18
C TYR A 21 -0.76 8.95 10.24
N THR A 22 -0.69 9.61 9.09
CA THR A 22 -0.80 11.08 8.94
C THR A 22 -2.24 11.42 8.61
N VAL A 23 -2.80 12.51 9.17
CA VAL A 23 -4.15 13.11 8.98
C VAL A 23 -5.28 12.13 8.56
N ASP A 24 -5.24 11.51 7.37
CA ASP A 24 -6.20 10.49 6.89
C ASP A 24 -5.58 9.33 6.05
N SER A 25 -4.26 9.08 6.13
CA SER A 25 -3.54 8.08 5.32
C SER A 25 -2.84 7.05 6.20
N LEU A 26 -3.05 5.77 5.92
CA LEU A 26 -2.22 4.70 6.48
C LEU A 26 -0.87 4.69 5.77
N ASP A 27 0.18 5.12 6.47
CA ASP A 27 1.46 5.42 5.85
C ASP A 27 2.53 4.37 6.09
N ALA A 28 2.47 3.71 7.24
CA ALA A 28 3.42 2.67 7.60
C ALA A 28 2.83 1.71 8.64
N CYS A 29 3.50 0.58 8.82
CA CYS A 29 3.35 -0.30 9.97
C CYS A 29 4.68 -0.43 10.69
N ALA A 30 4.69 -0.20 12.00
CA ALA A 30 5.78 -0.60 12.88
C ALA A 30 5.48 -1.97 13.50
N TYR A 31 6.52 -2.72 13.83
CA TYR A 31 6.40 -4.07 14.38
C TYR A 31 7.22 -4.16 15.65
N THR A 32 6.57 -4.46 16.77
CA THR A 32 7.20 -4.50 18.10
C THR A 32 6.85 -5.78 18.84
N CYS A 33 7.68 -6.20 19.78
CA CYS A 33 7.23 -7.11 20.82
C CYS A 33 6.35 -6.33 21.83
N THR A 34 5.51 -7.04 22.57
CA THR A 34 4.57 -6.43 23.54
C THR A 34 5.27 -5.51 24.54
N ALA A 35 6.49 -5.84 24.97
CA ALA A 35 7.27 -5.02 25.91
C ALA A 35 7.67 -3.65 25.35
N HIS A 36 7.93 -3.55 24.03
CA HIS A 36 8.36 -2.32 23.38
C HIS A 36 7.22 -1.48 22.80
N THR A 37 5.99 -2.02 22.75
CA THR A 37 4.82 -1.31 22.20
C THR A 37 4.58 0.06 22.86
N PRO A 38 4.58 0.21 24.21
CA PRO A 38 4.33 1.51 24.82
C PRO A 38 5.37 2.57 24.43
N GLN A 39 6.66 2.20 24.43
CA GLN A 39 7.74 3.10 24.06
C GLN A 39 7.70 3.47 22.57
N ALA A 40 7.41 2.50 21.69
CA ALA A 40 7.28 2.74 20.27
C ALA A 40 6.09 3.66 19.95
N THR A 41 4.92 3.44 20.55
CA THR A 41 3.75 4.31 20.41
C THR A 41 4.06 5.73 20.85
N ALA A 42 4.77 5.91 21.98
CA ALA A 42 5.18 7.23 22.44
C ALA A 42 6.15 7.91 21.47
N ALA A 43 7.14 7.18 20.94
CA ALA A 43 8.08 7.71 19.94
C ALA A 43 7.38 8.13 18.64
N ILE A 44 6.40 7.34 18.18
CA ILE A 44 5.57 7.64 17.00
C ILE A 44 4.71 8.88 17.23
N GLY A 45 4.04 8.97 18.39
CA GLY A 45 3.28 10.17 18.77
C GLY A 45 4.15 11.41 18.87
N GLY A 46 5.36 11.30 19.42
CA GLY A 46 6.34 12.38 19.47
C GLY A 46 6.82 12.86 18.10
N ALA A 47 6.76 12.00 17.07
CA ALA A 47 7.03 12.36 15.68
C ALA A 47 5.82 12.99 14.95
N GLY A 48 4.70 13.22 15.65
CA GLY A 48 3.49 13.81 15.08
C GLY A 48 2.67 12.84 14.22
N LEU A 49 2.83 11.54 14.43
CA LEU A 49 2.06 10.49 13.75
C LEU A 49 1.05 9.87 14.73
N ALA A 50 -0.14 9.52 14.25
CA ALA A 50 -1.08 8.73 15.05
C ALA A 50 -0.66 7.25 15.00
N ALA A 51 -0.59 6.61 16.17
CA ALA A 51 -0.18 5.21 16.30
C ALA A 51 -1.32 4.37 16.88
N TYR A 52 -1.69 3.30 16.18
CA TYR A 52 -2.75 2.38 16.60
C TYR A 52 -2.20 0.95 16.68
N PRO A 53 -1.89 0.46 17.90
CA PRO A 53 -1.50 -0.92 18.10
C PRO A 53 -2.63 -1.88 17.73
N SER A 54 -2.28 -2.93 16.99
CA SER A 54 -3.14 -4.02 16.56
C SER A 54 -2.43 -5.37 16.75
N GLY A 55 -3.20 -6.46 16.72
CA GLY A 55 -2.63 -7.80 16.65
C GLY A 55 -1.80 -7.99 15.37
N LEU A 56 -0.83 -8.90 15.43
CA LEU A 56 -0.09 -9.34 14.25
C LEU A 56 -0.97 -10.26 13.40
N GLU A 57 -1.03 -10.01 12.10
CA GLU A 57 -1.75 -10.89 11.16
C GLU A 57 -1.08 -12.28 11.07
N PRO A 58 -1.87 -13.37 10.90
CA PRO A 58 -1.32 -14.70 10.68
C PRO A 58 -0.36 -14.73 9.49
N GLY A 59 0.79 -15.40 9.66
CA GLY A 59 1.80 -15.55 8.61
C GLY A 59 2.70 -14.33 8.39
N VAL A 60 2.51 -13.24 9.12
CA VAL A 60 3.46 -12.12 9.12
C VAL A 60 4.57 -12.39 10.15
N SER A 61 5.82 -12.41 9.68
CA SER A 61 7.00 -12.51 10.55
C SER A 61 7.92 -11.31 10.32
N ARG A 62 8.16 -10.52 11.37
CA ARG A 62 9.03 -9.34 11.38
C ARG A 62 9.76 -9.24 12.72
N PRO A 63 11.00 -8.72 12.76
CA PRO A 63 11.70 -8.48 14.02
C PRO A 63 11.13 -7.24 14.72
N CYS A 64 11.24 -7.21 16.05
CA CYS A 64 10.93 -6.03 16.85
C CYS A 64 11.79 -4.83 16.41
N GLY A 65 11.14 -3.70 16.17
CA GLY A 65 11.75 -2.47 15.64
C GLY A 65 11.65 -2.31 14.13
N HIS A 66 11.14 -3.32 13.40
CA HIS A 66 10.95 -3.20 11.96
C HIS A 66 9.85 -2.18 11.63
N VAL A 67 10.07 -1.37 10.60
CA VAL A 67 9.08 -0.45 10.04
C VAL A 67 8.92 -0.74 8.55
N HIS A 68 7.68 -0.96 8.12
CA HIS A 68 7.30 -1.08 6.74
C HIS A 68 6.53 0.15 6.28
N VAL A 69 7.12 0.94 5.39
CA VAL A 69 6.47 2.13 4.81
C VAL A 69 5.67 1.72 3.57
N PHE A 70 4.38 2.05 3.55
CA PHE A 70 3.54 1.75 2.40
C PHE A 70 3.87 2.69 1.24
N PRO A 71 4.19 2.18 0.04
CA PRO A 71 4.53 3.01 -1.12
C PRO A 71 3.47 4.02 -1.55
N THR A 72 2.24 3.84 -1.08
CA THR A 72 1.07 4.70 -1.35
C THR A 72 0.81 5.72 -0.24
N GLY A 73 1.49 5.60 0.90
CA GLY A 73 1.34 6.52 2.03
C GLY A 73 2.14 7.81 1.85
N ALA A 74 1.73 8.85 2.56
CA ALA A 74 2.40 10.15 2.63
C ALA A 74 3.85 10.05 3.13
N LEU A 75 4.19 9.03 3.94
CA LEU A 75 5.57 8.80 4.40
C LEU A 75 6.49 8.17 3.35
N ALA A 76 5.94 7.60 2.26
CA ALA A 76 6.75 7.08 1.16
C ALA A 76 7.26 8.17 0.20
N ALA A 77 6.91 9.43 0.46
CA ALA A 77 7.10 10.54 -0.43
C ALA A 77 8.59 10.85 -0.69
N ASP A 78 9.01 10.62 -1.94
CA ASP A 78 9.50 11.74 -2.75
C ASP A 78 8.28 12.69 -2.89
N PRO A 79 8.32 13.92 -2.34
CA PRO A 79 7.16 14.81 -2.27
C PRO A 79 6.58 15.14 -3.63
N ASP A 80 7.36 14.96 -4.70
CA ASP A 80 6.92 15.23 -6.07
C ASP A 80 6.37 13.99 -6.78
N HIS A 81 6.69 12.76 -6.34
CA HIS A 81 6.33 11.54 -7.07
C HIS A 81 6.20 10.28 -6.18
N PRO A 82 5.01 9.66 -6.10
CA PRO A 82 4.86 8.32 -5.52
C PRO A 82 5.79 7.29 -6.18
N ARG A 83 6.23 6.24 -5.45
CA ARG A 83 7.15 5.21 -6.00
C ARG A 83 6.62 4.49 -7.25
N TRP A 84 5.30 4.41 -7.40
CA TRP A 84 4.66 3.82 -8.57
C TRP A 84 4.54 4.80 -9.74
N CYS A 85 4.77 6.09 -9.52
CA CYS A 85 4.61 7.13 -10.53
C CYS A 85 5.66 6.99 -11.64
N ASP A 86 5.17 6.94 -12.87
CA ASP A 86 5.93 7.22 -14.06
C ASP A 86 6.22 8.72 -14.14
N ARG A 87 7.46 9.07 -13.80
CA ARG A 87 7.92 10.45 -13.66
C ARG A 87 7.93 11.17 -15.02
N ASP A 88 8.07 10.42 -16.11
CA ASP A 88 8.23 10.95 -17.46
C ASP A 88 7.00 11.74 -17.88
N GLY A 89 7.10 13.06 -17.99
CA GLY A 89 5.99 13.94 -18.36
C GLY A 89 4.91 14.13 -17.29
N CYS A 90 5.14 13.68 -16.05
CA CYS A 90 4.16 13.80 -14.97
C CYS A 90 3.77 15.26 -14.69
N ARG A 91 4.75 16.17 -14.67
CA ARG A 91 4.52 17.61 -14.48
C ARG A 91 3.70 18.23 -15.62
N LEU A 92 3.99 17.86 -16.87
CA LEU A 92 3.24 18.31 -18.04
C LEU A 92 1.77 17.83 -18.01
N ARG A 93 1.54 16.62 -17.47
CA ARG A 93 0.19 16.03 -17.35
C ARG A 93 -0.62 16.55 -16.17
N GLY A 94 0.02 17.17 -15.16
CA GLY A 94 -0.65 17.57 -13.92
C GLY A 94 -1.22 16.41 -13.08
N ARG A 95 -0.82 15.15 -13.35
CA ARG A 95 -1.28 13.97 -12.62
C ARG A 95 -0.25 12.84 -12.62
N HIS A 96 -0.21 12.08 -11.53
CA HIS A 96 0.58 10.85 -11.42
C HIS A 96 -0.09 9.69 -12.16
N ARG A 97 0.71 8.87 -12.84
CA ARG A 97 0.28 7.63 -13.49
C ARG A 97 1.30 6.55 -13.22
N SER A 98 0.90 5.29 -13.16
CA SER A 98 1.87 4.19 -13.16
C SER A 98 2.50 4.00 -14.54
N ARG A 99 3.68 3.36 -14.59
CA ARG A 99 4.31 2.96 -15.87
C ARG A 99 3.35 2.07 -16.64
N ALA A 100 3.09 2.43 -17.90
CA ALA A 100 2.32 1.59 -18.80
C ALA A 100 3.03 0.25 -18.95
N ARG A 101 2.33 -0.84 -18.63
CA ARG A 101 2.79 -2.19 -18.95
C ARG A 101 2.15 -2.59 -20.27
N GLN A 102 2.97 -2.93 -21.25
CA GLN A 102 2.46 -3.49 -22.49
C GLN A 102 1.91 -4.89 -22.21
N VAL A 103 0.59 -4.97 -22.17
CA VAL A 103 -0.13 -6.24 -22.17
C VAL A 103 -0.58 -6.44 -23.60
N ASP A 104 -0.05 -7.48 -24.25
CA ASP A 104 -0.53 -7.88 -25.56
C ASP A 104 -1.86 -8.62 -25.36
N THR A 105 -2.95 -8.02 -25.81
CA THR A 105 -4.29 -8.57 -25.71
C THR A 105 -4.76 -9.20 -27.03
N ASN A 106 -3.88 -9.31 -28.05
CA ASN A 106 -4.25 -9.56 -29.44
C ASN A 106 -5.29 -8.56 -30.00
N ARG A 107 -5.41 -7.37 -29.38
CA ARG A 107 -6.25 -6.26 -29.82
C ARG A 107 -5.44 -4.96 -29.78
N SER A 108 -5.63 -4.07 -30.76
CA SER A 108 -4.80 -2.88 -30.97
C SER A 108 -5.11 -1.69 -30.04
N GLU A 109 -6.05 -1.83 -29.10
CA GLU A 109 -6.52 -0.71 -28.28
C GLU A 109 -5.92 -0.75 -26.88
N ALA A 110 -5.28 0.36 -26.49
CA ALA A 110 -4.80 0.56 -25.13
C ALA A 110 -5.99 0.63 -24.17
N SER A 111 -6.15 -0.38 -23.31
CA SER A 111 -7.15 -0.36 -22.25
C SER A 111 -6.62 0.34 -21.00
N ALA A 112 -7.32 1.36 -20.52
CA ALA A 112 -7.06 1.99 -19.24
C ALA A 112 -8.04 1.45 -18.19
N VAL A 113 -7.53 1.11 -17.01
CA VAL A 113 -8.35 0.75 -15.85
C VAL A 113 -8.05 1.74 -14.74
N GLU A 114 -9.08 2.43 -14.26
CA GLU A 114 -9.04 3.26 -13.07
C GLU A 114 -9.16 2.39 -11.82
N VAL A 115 -8.33 2.65 -10.82
CA VAL A 115 -8.38 1.92 -9.55
C VAL A 115 -8.57 2.92 -8.44
N GLY A 116 -9.64 2.77 -7.66
CA GLY A 116 -9.97 3.63 -6.54
C GLY A 116 -10.09 2.85 -5.24
N LEU A 117 -9.88 3.55 -4.12
CA LEU A 117 -10.37 3.09 -2.81
C LEU A 117 -11.67 3.82 -2.54
N VAL A 118 -12.72 3.09 -2.21
CA VAL A 118 -14.02 3.65 -1.84
C VAL A 118 -14.44 3.13 -0.49
N ARG A 119 -15.01 4.01 0.32
CA ARG A 119 -15.63 3.65 1.60
C ARG A 119 -17.09 4.06 1.55
N ALA A 120 -17.98 3.14 1.88
CA ALA A 120 -19.39 3.49 2.02
C ALA A 120 -19.59 4.34 3.29
N LEU A 121 -20.58 5.24 3.27
CA LEU A 121 -20.83 6.20 4.36
C LEU A 121 -21.33 5.54 5.66
N HIS A 122 -21.65 4.24 5.64
CA HIS A 122 -22.12 3.51 6.80
C HIS A 122 -20.96 3.16 7.75
N ALA A 123 -21.16 3.38 9.06
CA ALA A 123 -20.11 3.24 10.07
C ALA A 123 -19.48 1.83 10.15
N GLY A 124 -20.24 0.78 9.79
CA GLY A 124 -19.76 -0.60 9.75
C GLY A 124 -19.27 -1.08 8.38
N ALA A 125 -19.26 -0.23 7.35
CA ALA A 125 -18.87 -0.66 6.02
C ALA A 125 -17.35 -0.79 5.90
N GLU A 126 -16.91 -1.94 5.38
CA GLU A 126 -15.51 -2.17 5.03
C GLU A 126 -15.10 -1.29 3.84
N THR A 127 -13.85 -0.84 3.85
CA THR A 127 -13.24 -0.20 2.69
C THR A 127 -13.18 -1.19 1.53
N MET A 128 -13.49 -0.71 0.33
CA MET A 128 -13.51 -1.47 -0.91
C MET A 128 -12.55 -0.86 -1.93
N VAL A 129 -12.20 -1.65 -2.94
CA VAL A 129 -11.42 -1.22 -4.11
C VAL A 129 -12.36 -1.20 -5.31
N THR A 130 -12.41 -0.09 -6.04
CA THR A 130 -13.10 -0.04 -7.33
C THR A 130 -12.13 -0.24 -8.48
N LEU A 131 -12.57 -0.98 -9.49
CA LEU A 131 -11.94 -1.08 -10.79
C LEU A 131 -12.91 -0.47 -11.81
N GLY A 132 -12.49 0.60 -12.46
CA GLY A 132 -13.30 1.39 -13.38
C GLY A 132 -12.73 1.40 -14.81
N GLY A 133 -13.62 1.49 -15.79
CA GLY A 133 -13.33 1.95 -17.15
C GLY A 133 -14.43 2.93 -17.60
N GLU A 134 -14.45 3.33 -18.87
CA GLU A 134 -15.38 4.39 -19.35
C GLU A 134 -16.87 4.14 -19.05
N ALA A 135 -17.31 2.88 -18.92
CA ALA A 135 -18.73 2.54 -18.74
C ALA A 135 -19.02 1.59 -17.57
N THR A 136 -18.01 1.08 -16.86
CA THR A 136 -18.23 0.07 -15.82
C THR A 136 -17.34 0.31 -14.61
N VAL A 137 -17.93 0.16 -13.42
CA VAL A 137 -17.23 0.21 -12.13
C VAL A 137 -17.56 -1.06 -11.37
N LEU A 138 -16.53 -1.84 -11.06
CA LEU A 138 -16.61 -3.03 -10.24
C LEU A 138 -16.05 -2.72 -8.85
N ALA A 139 -16.89 -2.81 -7.81
CA ALA A 139 -16.44 -2.72 -6.42
C ALA A 139 -16.06 -4.10 -5.88
N LEU A 140 -14.90 -4.18 -5.24
CA LEU A 140 -14.31 -5.39 -4.68
C LEU A 140 -14.01 -5.17 -3.20
N SER A 141 -14.19 -6.18 -2.36
CA SER A 141 -13.57 -6.15 -1.03
C SER A 141 -12.04 -6.13 -1.17
N ILE A 142 -11.32 -5.67 -0.14
CA ILE A 142 -9.84 -5.68 -0.14
C ILE A 142 -9.31 -7.11 -0.38
N GLY A 143 -9.96 -8.12 0.21
CA GLY A 143 -9.60 -9.53 0.00
C GLY A 143 -9.71 -9.93 -1.47
N GLN A 144 -10.82 -9.59 -2.13
CA GLN A 144 -11.03 -9.88 -3.54
C GLN A 144 -10.04 -9.13 -4.43
N ALA A 145 -9.77 -7.86 -4.14
CA ALA A 145 -8.80 -7.04 -4.87
C ALA A 145 -7.37 -7.61 -4.77
N ARG A 146 -6.98 -8.09 -3.58
CA ARG A 146 -5.68 -8.77 -3.39
C ARG A 146 -5.58 -10.04 -4.23
N VAL A 147 -6.60 -10.90 -4.18
CA VAL A 147 -6.62 -12.14 -4.99
C VAL A 147 -6.53 -11.83 -6.48
N LEU A 148 -7.32 -10.86 -6.95
CA LEU A 148 -7.30 -10.44 -8.34
C LEU A 148 -5.92 -9.90 -8.76
N ARG A 149 -5.30 -9.05 -7.93
CA ARG A 149 -3.94 -8.55 -8.16
C ARG A 149 -2.92 -9.67 -8.29
N TYR A 150 -2.97 -10.69 -7.43
CA TYR A 150 -2.06 -11.84 -7.52
C TYR A 150 -2.31 -12.68 -8.76
N ARG A 151 -3.56 -12.94 -9.12
CA ARG A 151 -3.92 -13.67 -10.34
C ARG A 151 -3.44 -12.93 -11.59
N LEU A 152 -3.65 -11.62 -11.65
CA LEU A 152 -3.17 -10.79 -12.75
C LEU A 152 -1.65 -10.79 -12.83
N ALA A 153 -0.95 -10.65 -11.71
CA ALA A 153 0.52 -10.72 -11.69
C ALA A 153 1.01 -12.08 -12.22
N HIS A 154 0.43 -13.18 -11.75
CA HIS A 154 0.78 -14.53 -12.21
C HIS A 154 0.54 -14.72 -13.72
N LEU A 155 -0.60 -14.24 -14.23
CA LEU A 155 -0.90 -14.29 -15.67
C LEU A 155 0.09 -13.47 -16.50
N LEU A 156 0.49 -12.30 -16.00
CA LEU A 156 1.51 -11.47 -16.66
C LEU A 156 2.87 -12.18 -16.68
N ASP A 157 3.28 -12.80 -15.57
CA ASP A 157 4.53 -13.55 -15.49
C ASP A 157 4.54 -14.72 -16.49
N LEU A 158 3.43 -15.46 -16.59
CA LEU A 158 3.27 -16.54 -17.58
C LEU A 158 3.33 -16.01 -19.02
N ALA A 159 2.68 -14.88 -19.31
CA ALA A 159 2.65 -14.28 -20.64
C ALA A 159 3.99 -13.66 -21.08
N VAL A 160 4.87 -13.32 -20.12
CA VAL A 160 6.25 -12.92 -20.40
C VAL A 160 7.11 -14.15 -20.68
N ALA A 161 6.97 -15.22 -19.88
CA ALA A 161 7.73 -16.45 -20.06
C ALA A 161 7.43 -17.15 -21.39
N SER A 162 6.20 -17.07 -21.90
CA SER A 162 5.82 -17.64 -23.20
C SER A 162 6.39 -16.87 -24.40
N ARG A 163 6.75 -15.59 -24.25
CA ARG A 163 7.34 -14.75 -25.32
C ARG A 163 8.85 -14.91 -25.47
N GLN A 164 9.51 -15.56 -24.52
CA GLN A 164 10.96 -15.80 -24.54
C GLN A 164 11.35 -17.19 -25.07
N ARG A 165 10.36 -17.99 -25.47
CA ARG A 165 10.55 -19.29 -26.14
C ARG A 165 10.22 -19.15 -27.62
#